data_AF-A0A9P7DM97-F1
#
_entry.id   AF-A0A9P7DM97-F1
#
_cell.length_a   1.000
_cell.length_b   1.000
_cell.length_c   1.000
_cell.angle_alpha   90.00
_cell.angle_beta   90.00
_cell.angle_gamma   90.00
#
_symmetry.space_group_name_H-M   'P 1'
#
loop_
_entity.id
_entity.type
_entity.pdbx_description
1 polymer ?
#
loop_
_entity_poly.entity_id
_entity_poly.type
_entity_poly.pdbx_seq_one_letter_code
_entity_poly.pdbx_strand_id
1 'polypeptide(L)' 'MTILESHHFCSHRWKDFHQCVIYDFDAPADARLIGIEYIASEQIFKSLPEEEKKYWHSHKHEMESGILCLETKGVVPST' A
#
# COMPACT_ATOMS: atom_id res chain seq x y z
N MET A 1 4.30 -10.55 19.10
CA MET A 1 4.03 -10.06 17.73
C MET A 1 2.85 -9.13 17.84
N THR A 2 3.08 -7.82 17.77
CA THR A 2 2.01 -6.83 17.87
C THR A 2 1.52 -6.55 16.46
N ILE A 3 0.21 -6.61 16.24
CA ILE A 3 -0.40 -6.17 14.98
C ILE A 3 -0.48 -4.64 15.06
N LEU A 4 0.15 -3.96 14.11
CA LEU A 4 0.05 -2.51 13.97
C LEU A 4 -0.98 -2.21 12.88
N GLU A 5 -2.03 -1.50 13.25
CA GLU A 5 -2.95 -0.91 12.28
C GLU A 5 -2.22 0.21 11.53
N SER A 6 -2.40 0.26 10.22
CA SER A 6 -1.76 1.27 9.37
C SER A 6 -2.67 1.66 8.22
N HIS A 7 -2.66 2.95 7.89
CA HIS A 7 -3.53 3.54 6.89
C HIS A 7 -2.71 4.00 5.69
N HIS A 8 -3.01 3.44 4.52
CA HIS A 8 -2.28 3.66 3.28
C HIS A 8 -3.03 4.67 2.41
N PHE A 9 -2.42 5.83 2.18
CA PHE A 9 -2.95 6.86 1.29
C PHE A 9 -2.19 6.82 -0.03
N CYS A 10 -2.78 6.15 -1.01
CA CYS A 10 -2.14 5.84 -2.29
C CYS A 10 -2.53 6.81 -3.40
N SER A 11 -1.56 7.15 -4.24
CA SER A 11 -1.77 7.91 -5.47
C SER A 11 -1.15 7.22 -6.67
N HIS A 12 -1.86 7.21 -7.79
CA HIS A 12 -1.31 6.77 -9.08
C HIS A 12 -0.35 7.86 -9.57
N ARG A 13 0.96 7.60 -9.52
CA ARG A 13 1.97 8.61 -9.87
C ARG A 13 2.18 8.67 -11.37
N TRP A 14 2.29 7.50 -12.00
CA TRP A 14 2.34 7.33 -13.45
C TRP A 14 1.87 5.92 -13.80
N LYS A 15 1.69 5.65 -15.10
CA LYS A 15 1.21 4.36 -15.61
C LYS A 15 1.97 3.20 -14.97
N ASP A 16 1.22 2.31 -14.32
CA ASP A 16 1.71 1.08 -13.69
C ASP A 16 2.53 1.28 -12.40
N PHE A 17 2.47 2.47 -11.77
CA PHE A 17 3.19 2.77 -10.53
C PHE A 17 2.37 3.63 -9.56
N HIS A 18 2.26 3.15 -8.32
CA HIS A 18 1.60 3.84 -7.22
C HIS A 18 2.61 4.15 -6.12
N GLN A 19 2.36 5.25 -5.42
CA GLN A 19 3.05 5.61 -4.20
C GLN A 19 2.02 5.81 -3.10
N CYS A 20 2.25 5.14 -1.98
CA CYS A 20 1.42 5.21 -0.78
C CYS A 20 2.23 5.86 0.35
N VAL A 21 1.57 6.75 1.08
CA VAL A 21 2.07 7.31 2.33
C VAL A 21 1.33 6.60 3.46
N ILE A 22 2.07 6.06 4.43
CA ILE A 22 1.52 5.19 5.47
C ILE A 22 1.54 5.91 6.82
N TYR A 23 0.37 6.00 7.46
CA TYR A 23 0.21 6.57 8.79
C TYR A 23 -0.22 5.51 9.81
N ASP A 24 0.11 5.72 11.08
CA ASP A 24 -0.36 4.89 12.21
C ASP A 24 -1.79 5.24 12.68
N PHE A 25 -2.39 6.30 12.12
CA PHE A 25 -3.74 6.76 12.43
C PHE A 25 -4.36 7.47 11.23
N ASP A 26 -5.69 7.44 11.10
CA ASP A 26 -6.42 7.99 9.94
C ASP A 26 -7.01 9.39 10.16
N ALA A 27 -6.94 9.93 11.38
CA ALA A 27 -7.42 11.27 11.70
C ALA A 27 -6.31 12.33 11.61
N PRO A 28 -6.62 13.58 11.21
CA PRO A 28 -5.60 14.61 10.97
C PRO A 28 -4.79 15.06 12.20
N ALA A 29 -5.32 14.85 13.40
CA ALA A 29 -4.61 15.14 14.63
C ALA A 29 -3.78 13.91 15.05
N ASP A 30 -2.49 14.14 15.29
CA ASP A 30 -1.55 13.17 15.86
C ASP A 30 -1.16 11.95 14.99
N ALA A 31 -1.65 11.82 13.76
CA ALA A 31 -1.20 10.78 12.83
C ALA A 31 0.29 10.95 12.48
N ARG A 32 1.06 9.88 12.64
CA ARG A 32 2.51 9.86 12.38
C ARG A 32 2.79 9.14 11.08
N LEU A 33 3.63 9.76 10.26
CA LEU A 33 4.17 9.09 9.08
C LEU A 33 5.08 7.95 9.54
N ILE A 34 4.71 6.71 9.20
CA ILE A 34 5.47 5.51 9.57
C ILE A 34 6.15 4.84 8.37
N GLY A 35 5.74 5.18 7.14
CA GLY A 35 6.33 4.56 5.96
C GLY A 35 5.91 5.18 4.63
N ILE A 36 6.65 4.78 3.59
CA ILE A 36 6.31 5.01 2.19
C ILE A 36 6.37 3.66 1.49
N GLU A 37 5.35 3.35 0.72
CA GLU A 37 5.27 2.14 -0.08
C GLU A 37 5.17 2.48 -1.56
N TYR A 38 5.82 1.67 -2.39
CA TYR A 38 5.73 1.75 -3.83
C TYR A 38 5.15 0.45 -4.39
N ILE A 39 4.10 0.57 -5.20
CA ILE A 39 3.45 -0.56 -5.84
C ILE A 39 3.69 -0.45 -7.34
N ALA A 40 4.42 -1.40 -7.89
CA ALA A 40 4.75 -1.46 -9.31
C ALA A 40 4.09 -2.68 -9.97
N SER A 41 3.79 -2.57 -11.26
CA SER A 41 3.28 -3.73 -12.01
C SER A 41 4.32 -4.84 -12.13
N GLU A 42 3.84 -6.04 -12.44
CA GLU A 42 4.70 -7.19 -12.73
C GLU A 42 5.69 -6.90 -13.87
N GLN A 43 5.32 -6.08 -14.86
CA GLN A 43 6.21 -5.70 -15.95
C GLN A 43 7.40 -4.88 -15.46
N ILE A 44 7.16 -3.90 -14.58
CA ILE A 44 8.22 -3.11 -13.95
C ILE A 44 9.08 -4.02 -13.06
N PHE A 45 8.46 -4.86 -12.22
CA PHE A 45 9.18 -5.78 -11.34
C PHE A 45 10.13 -6.70 -12.13
N LYS A 46 9.66 -7.26 -13.26
CA LYS A 46 10.48 -8.13 -14.12
C LYS A 46 11.69 -7.42 -14.72
N SER A 47 11.62 -6.11 -14.96
CA SER A 47 12.73 -5.32 -15.48
C SER A 47 13.72 -4.83 -14.41
N LEU A 48 13.45 -5.07 -13.12
CA LEU A 48 14.37 -4.70 -12.05
C LEU A 48 15.62 -5.60 -12.05
N PRO A 49 16.79 -5.09 -11.59
CA PRO A 49 17.95 -5.92 -11.27
C PRO A 49 17.59 -7.02 -10.25
N GLU A 50 18.22 -8.19 -10.33
CA GLU A 50 17.96 -9.29 -9.39
C GLU A 50 18.20 -8.90 -7.93
N GLU A 51 19.20 -8.04 -7.68
CA GLU A 51 19.45 -7.54 -6.34
C GLU A 51 18.29 -6.69 -5.79
N GLU A 52 17.62 -5.94 -6.66
CA GLU A 52 16.52 -5.08 -6.26
C GLU A 52 15.29 -5.92 -5.90
N LYS A 53 15.00 -6.98 -6.67
CA LYS A 53 13.83 -7.85 -6.49
C LYS A 53 13.68 -8.42 -5.08
N LYS A 54 14.78 -8.58 -4.31
CA LYS A 54 14.76 -9.08 -2.93
C LYS A 54 14.01 -8.17 -1.94
N TYR A 55 13.83 -6.90 -2.29
CA TYR A 55 13.11 -5.91 -1.49
C TYR A 55 11.61 -5.83 -1.82
N TRP A 56 11.15 -6.60 -2.81
CA TRP A 56 9.78 -6.58 -3.29
C TRP A 56 9.04 -7.84 -2.86
N HIS A 57 7.74 -7.70 -2.64
CA HIS A 57 6.84 -8.79 -2.33
C HIS A 57 5.52 -8.59 -3.09
N SER A 58 4.68 -9.61 -3.10
CA SER A 58 3.41 -9.59 -3.84
C SER A 58 2.33 -8.86 -3.06
N HIS A 59 1.97 -7.65 -3.49
CA HIS A 59 0.82 -6.92 -2.94
C HIS A 59 -0.50 -7.70 -3.08
N LYS A 60 -0.63 -8.57 -4.11
CA LYS A 60 -1.78 -9.46 -4.27
C LYS A 60 -1.93 -10.41 -3.08
N HIS A 61 -0.82 -10.93 -2.57
CA HIS A 61 -0.83 -11.85 -1.44
C HIS A 61 -1.31 -11.18 -0.15
N GLU A 62 -0.94 -9.93 0.07
CA GLU A 62 -1.36 -9.15 1.25
C GLU A 62 -2.87 -8.90 1.26
N MET A 63 -3.46 -8.63 0.08
CA MET A 63 -4.91 -8.51 -0.06
C MET A 63 -5.62 -9.84 0.15
N GLU A 64 -5.13 -10.93 -0.45
CA GLU A 64 -5.76 -12.26 -0.35
C GLU A 64 -5.64 -12.88 1.05
N SER A 65 -4.57 -12.57 1.79
CA SER A 65 -4.38 -13.01 3.18
C SER A 65 -5.18 -12.19 4.20
N GLY A 66 -5.75 -11.06 3.79
CA GLY A 66 -6.44 -10.13 4.68
C GLY A 66 -5.52 -9.30 5.57
N ILE A 67 -4.21 -9.30 5.31
CA ILE A 67 -3.24 -8.40 5.97
C ILE A 67 -3.51 -6.96 5.54
N LEU A 68 -3.93 -6.75 4.29
CA LEU A 68 -4.33 -5.47 3.74
C LEU A 68 -5.81 -5.49 3.31
N CYS A 69 -6.58 -4.51 3.76
CA CYS A 69 -7.97 -4.32 3.38
C CYS A 69 -8.15 -2.96 2.69
N LEU A 70 -8.94 -2.92 1.61
CA LEU A 70 -9.30 -1.66 0.95
C LEU A 70 -10.45 -1.00 1.71
N GLU A 71 -10.20 0.15 2.33
CA GLU A 71 -11.25 0.97 2.89
C GLU A 71 -11.85 1.92 1.84
N THR A 72 -13.08 1.66 1.42
CA THR A 72 -13.83 2.56 0.54
C THR A 72 -14.62 3.57 1.37
N LYS A 73 -13.95 4.58 1.93
CA LYS A 73 -14.67 5.67 2.62
C LYS A 73 -15.60 6.39 1.64
N GLY A 74 -16.91 6.14 1.76
CA GLY A 74 -17.99 6.95 1.18
C GLY A 74 -18.24 6.87 -0.34
N VAL A 75 -17.66 5.90 -1.06
CA VAL A 75 -17.90 5.74 -2.51
C VAL A 75 -19.03 4.75 -2.83
N VAL A 76 -19.43 3.93 -1.86
CA VAL A 76 -20.61 3.07 -1.98
C VAL A 76 -21.74 3.72 -1.18
N PRO A 77 -22.84 4.19 -1.82
CA PRO A 77 -24.04 4.56 -1.09
C PRO A 77 -24.45 3.34 -0.27
N SER A 78 -24.51 3.50 1.06
CA SER A 78 -25.10 2.51 1.94
C SER A 78 -26.56 2.32 1.55
N THR A 79 -26.89 1.19 0.90
CA THR A 79 -28.25 0.65 0.82
C THR A 79 -28.72 0.15 2.17
#